data_AF-A0A925PCP0-F1
#
_entry.id   AF-A0A925PCP0-F1
#
_cell.length_a   1.000
_cell.length_b   1.000
_cell.length_c   1.000
_cell.angle_alpha   90.00
_cell.angle_beta   90.00
_cell.angle_gamma   90.00
#
_symmetry.space_group_name_H-M   'P 1'
#
loop_
_entity.id
_entity.type
_entity.pdbx_description
1 polymer ?
#
loop_
_entity_poly.entity_id
_entity_poly.type
_entity_poly.pdbx_seq_one_letter_code
_entity_poly.pdbx_strand_id
1 'polypeptide(L)'
;MRVKRSRPILVRRAPGSASQARVALGHGVRPAALGCTGIRALKREGDGGTPLGRFPVRQVLYRADRVPRPRTQIPVHAIRQHDGWCDDPADRNYNRLIRLPSRRSAEGLKRTDHLYDLVLVLGYNDRPRVKGKGSAIFVHLARPGF
;
A
#
# COMPACT_ATOMS: atom_id res chain seq x y z
N MET A 1 25.50 -6.95 14.65
CA MET A 1 24.38 -6.18 15.25
C MET A 1 23.07 -6.94 15.01
N ARG A 2 22.48 -7.60 16.03
CA ARG A 2 21.22 -8.35 15.86
C ARG A 2 20.07 -7.34 15.74
N VAL A 3 19.51 -7.19 14.55
CA VAL A 3 18.23 -6.48 14.37
C VAL A 3 17.17 -7.27 15.15
N LYS A 4 16.66 -6.71 16.27
CA LYS A 4 15.49 -7.29 16.95
C LYS A 4 14.38 -7.41 15.91
N ARG A 5 13.91 -8.64 15.65
CA ARG A 5 12.80 -8.87 14.72
C ARG A 5 11.58 -8.09 15.23
N SER A 6 11.13 -7.11 14.46
CA SER A 6 9.90 -6.38 14.74
C SER A 6 8.71 -7.33 14.62
N ARG A 7 7.75 -7.23 15.56
CA ARG A 7 6.50 -7.99 15.47
C ARG A 7 5.75 -7.59 14.19
N PRO A 8 5.20 -8.55 13.43
CA PRO A 8 4.47 -8.24 12.20
C PRO A 8 3.15 -7.54 12.53
N ILE A 9 2.70 -6.66 11.63
CA ILE A 9 1.30 -6.22 11.58
C ILE A 9 0.48 -7.38 11.02
N LEU A 10 -0.49 -7.87 11.78
CA LEU A 10 -1.32 -8.99 11.37
C LEU A 10 -2.66 -8.49 10.86
N VAL A 11 -3.00 -8.84 9.63
CA VAL A 11 -4.30 -8.55 9.01
C VAL A 11 -5.07 -9.86 8.86
N ARG A 12 -6.28 -9.91 9.39
CA ARG A 12 -7.18 -11.07 9.26
C ARG A 12 -8.54 -10.60 8.76
N ARG A 13 -9.16 -11.36 7.86
CA ARG A 13 -10.54 -11.11 7.42
C ARG A 13 -11.47 -11.06 8.64
N ALA A 14 -12.36 -10.08 8.66
CA ALA A 14 -13.43 -10.02 9.65
C ALA A 14 -14.51 -11.07 9.32
N PRO A 15 -15.26 -11.56 10.33
CA PRO A 15 -16.46 -12.35 10.07
C PRO A 15 -17.52 -11.54 9.31
N GLY A 16 -18.35 -12.20 8.51
CA GLY A 16 -19.54 -11.59 7.88
C GLY A 16 -19.30 -10.72 6.65
N SER A 17 -18.08 -10.24 6.38
CA SER A 17 -17.77 -9.47 5.17
C SER A 17 -16.42 -9.85 4.57
N ALA A 18 -16.40 -10.08 3.25
CA ALA A 18 -15.17 -10.39 2.51
C ALA A 18 -14.22 -9.18 2.37
N SER A 19 -14.78 -7.97 2.39
CA SER A 19 -14.05 -6.70 2.21
C SER A 19 -13.64 -6.03 3.52
N GLN A 20 -13.88 -6.67 4.67
CA GLN A 20 -13.48 -6.13 5.98
C GLN A 20 -12.42 -7.00 6.66
N ALA A 21 -11.57 -6.36 7.45
CA ALA A 21 -10.50 -6.98 8.20
C ALA A 21 -10.34 -6.39 9.60
N ARG A 22 -9.64 -7.14 10.44
CA ARG A 22 -9.06 -6.69 11.70
C ARG A 22 -7.55 -6.65 11.55
N VAL A 23 -6.96 -5.50 11.88
CA VAL A 23 -5.52 -5.28 11.87
C VAL A 23 -5.03 -5.24 13.32
N ALA A 24 -4.22 -6.20 13.71
CA ALA A 24 -3.55 -6.21 15.01
C ALA A 24 -2.23 -5.45 14.93
N LEU A 25 -2.15 -4.41 15.74
CA LEU A 25 -0.99 -3.54 15.94
C LEU A 25 -0.43 -3.78 17.35
N GLY A 26 0.75 -3.23 17.64
CA GLY A 26 1.38 -3.38 18.97
C GLY A 26 0.54 -2.86 20.13
N HIS A 27 -0.41 -1.96 19.88
CA HIS A 27 -1.25 -1.28 20.88
C HIS A 27 -2.75 -1.62 20.73
N GLY A 28 -3.10 -2.71 20.02
CA GLY A 28 -4.47 -3.20 19.93
C GLY A 28 -4.91 -3.55 18.52
N VAL A 29 -6.22 -3.80 18.37
CA VAL A 29 -6.85 -4.17 17.09
C VAL A 29 -7.67 -3.00 16.55
N ARG A 30 -7.62 -2.80 15.24
CA ARG A 30 -8.42 -1.78 14.52
C ARG A 30 -9.15 -2.42 13.32
N PRO A 31 -10.34 -1.92 12.94
CA PRO A 31 -10.96 -2.30 11.69
C PRO A 31 -10.14 -1.80 10.50
N ALA A 32 -10.18 -2.52 9.38
CA ALA A 32 -9.59 -2.10 8.12
C ALA A 32 -10.40 -2.63 6.92
N ALA A 33 -10.30 -1.92 5.80
CA ALA A 33 -10.82 -2.39 4.54
C ALA A 33 -9.84 -3.37 3.89
N LEU A 34 -10.41 -4.33 3.17
CA LEU A 34 -9.73 -5.14 2.17
C LEU A 34 -10.26 -4.73 0.79
N GLY A 35 -9.62 -5.24 -0.26
CA GLY A 35 -10.17 -5.17 -1.59
C GLY A 35 -11.59 -5.76 -1.62
N CYS A 36 -12.45 -5.26 -2.52
CA CYS A 36 -13.85 -5.65 -2.61
C CYS A 36 -14.06 -7.16 -2.85
N THR A 37 -13.08 -7.83 -3.47
CA THR A 37 -13.11 -9.29 -3.66
C THR A 37 -12.42 -10.06 -2.53
N GLY A 38 -12.02 -9.39 -1.46
CA GLY A 38 -11.40 -9.94 -0.26
C GLY A 38 -9.94 -10.39 -0.45
N ILE A 39 -9.50 -11.34 0.37
CA ILE A 39 -8.12 -11.85 0.34
C ILE A 39 -7.95 -12.85 -0.82
N ARG A 40 -6.90 -12.68 -1.63
CA ARG A 40 -6.59 -13.52 -2.79
C ARG A 40 -5.20 -14.13 -2.69
N ALA A 41 -5.12 -15.46 -2.77
CA ALA A 41 -3.85 -16.18 -2.88
C ALA A 41 -3.21 -16.00 -4.28
N LEU A 42 -4.05 -16.01 -5.32
CA LEU A 42 -3.65 -15.79 -6.71
C LEU A 42 -4.03 -14.38 -7.16
N LYS A 43 -3.45 -13.37 -6.53
CA LYS A 43 -3.69 -11.95 -6.83
C LYS A 43 -3.23 -11.59 -8.27
N ARG A 44 -4.06 -10.83 -8.97
CA ARG A 44 -3.81 -10.29 -10.32
C ARG A 44 -4.14 -8.79 -10.38
N GLU A 45 -3.65 -8.11 -11.40
CA GLU A 45 -4.03 -6.72 -11.67
C GLU A 45 -5.55 -6.62 -11.89
N GLY A 46 -6.19 -5.59 -11.33
CA GLY A 46 -7.63 -5.35 -11.51
C GLY A 46 -8.60 -6.32 -10.82
N ASP A 47 -8.13 -7.37 -10.12
CA ASP A 47 -9.02 -8.35 -9.48
C ASP A 47 -9.75 -7.85 -8.21
N GLY A 48 -9.48 -6.61 -7.79
CA GLY A 48 -10.05 -5.99 -6.59
C GLY A 48 -9.72 -6.69 -5.27
N GLY A 49 -8.70 -7.56 -5.22
CA GLY A 49 -8.35 -8.35 -4.05
C GLY A 49 -7.15 -7.81 -3.26
N THR A 50 -7.06 -8.17 -1.98
CA THR A 50 -5.87 -7.98 -1.14
C THR A 50 -4.99 -9.24 -1.22
N PRO A 51 -3.69 -9.15 -1.54
CA PRO A 51 -2.85 -10.35 -1.64
C PRO A 51 -2.65 -11.05 -0.30
N LEU A 52 -2.78 -12.37 -0.30
CA LEU A 52 -2.40 -13.22 0.83
C LEU A 52 -0.87 -13.35 0.88
N GLY A 53 -0.26 -13.07 2.02
CA GLY A 53 1.16 -13.33 2.22
C GLY A 53 1.79 -12.53 3.35
N ARG A 54 3.13 -12.52 3.36
CA ARG A 54 3.94 -11.69 4.26
C ARG A 54 4.79 -10.77 3.40
N PHE A 55 4.60 -9.47 3.56
CA PHE A 55 5.27 -8.47 2.76
C PHE A 55 6.08 -7.52 3.66
N PRO A 56 7.33 -7.20 3.30
CA PRO A 56 8.06 -6.16 3.98
C PRO A 56 7.42 -4.79 3.66
N VAL A 57 7.44 -3.87 4.62
CA VAL A 57 7.18 -2.46 4.32
C VAL A 57 8.46 -1.87 3.72
N ARG A 58 8.41 -1.45 2.46
CA ARG A 58 9.58 -0.93 1.74
C ARG A 58 9.86 0.52 2.05
N GLN A 59 8.80 1.32 2.14
CA GLN A 59 8.88 2.75 2.30
C GLN A 59 7.58 3.27 2.91
N VAL A 60 7.70 4.37 3.65
CA VAL A 60 6.56 5.18 4.09
C VAL A 60 6.48 6.42 3.20
N LEU A 61 5.34 6.64 2.57
CA LEU A 61 5.03 7.90 1.90
C LEU A 61 4.13 8.72 2.82
N TYR A 62 4.35 10.03 2.91
CA TYR A 62 3.54 10.88 3.77
C TYR A 62 3.31 12.27 3.17
N ARG A 63 2.22 12.91 3.59
CA ARG A 63 1.90 14.30 3.25
C ARG A 63 2.55 15.25 4.23
N ALA A 64 3.70 15.79 3.88
CA ALA A 64 4.43 16.75 4.72
C ALA A 64 3.65 18.03 5.04
N ASP A 65 2.66 18.36 4.23
CA ASP A 65 1.71 19.46 4.41
C ASP A 65 0.51 19.12 5.31
N ARG A 66 0.37 17.87 5.77
CA ARG A 66 -0.78 17.43 6.60
C ARG A 66 -0.37 16.73 7.88
N VAL A 67 0.70 15.95 7.84
CA VAL A 67 1.18 15.16 8.98
C VAL A 67 2.68 15.37 9.18
N PRO A 68 3.16 15.36 10.44
CA PRO A 68 4.59 15.43 10.71
C PRO A 68 5.33 14.22 10.14
N ARG A 69 6.62 14.39 9.84
CA ARG A 69 7.46 13.30 9.33
C ARG A 69 7.44 12.10 10.30
N PRO A 70 7.02 10.90 9.85
CA PRO A 70 7.02 9.72 10.69
C PRO A 70 8.40 9.38 11.26
N ARG A 71 8.47 9.10 12.56
CA ARG A 71 9.69 8.63 13.23
C ARG A 71 9.80 7.11 13.08
N THR A 72 10.64 6.65 12.16
CA THR A 72 10.81 5.22 11.86
C THR A 72 12.18 4.95 11.25
N GLN A 73 12.62 3.69 11.32
CA GLN A 73 13.82 3.20 10.63
C GLN A 73 13.55 2.83 9.16
N ILE A 74 12.27 2.76 8.76
CA ILE A 74 11.86 2.50 7.38
C ILE A 74 12.13 3.77 6.55
N PRO A 75 12.62 3.66 5.30
CA PRO A 75 12.76 4.83 4.43
C PRO A 75 11.47 5.65 4.34
N VAL A 76 11.58 6.98 4.41
CA VAL A 76 10.43 7.89 4.40
C VAL A 76 10.56 8.91 3.26
N HIS A 77 9.52 9.04 2.45
CA HIS A 77 9.43 9.98 1.32
C HIS A 77 8.23 10.90 1.46
N ALA A 78 8.48 12.21 1.35
CA ALA A 78 7.40 13.20 1.35
C ALA A 78 6.76 13.22 -0.05
N ILE A 79 5.45 12.99 -0.12
CA ILE A 79 4.69 12.98 -1.38
C ILE A 79 4.70 14.39 -1.99
N ARG A 80 5.25 14.48 -3.20
CA ARG A 80 5.30 15.70 -4.02
C ARG A 80 4.14 15.74 -4.99
N GLN A 81 3.86 16.93 -5.52
CA GLN A 81 2.76 17.18 -6.46
C GLN A 81 2.80 16.28 -7.70
N HIS A 82 4.00 15.96 -8.18
CA HIS A 82 4.21 15.20 -9.41
C HIS A 82 4.56 13.73 -9.14
N ASP A 83 4.38 13.23 -7.92
CA ASP A 83 4.64 11.83 -7.63
C ASP A 83 3.46 10.96 -8.08
N GLY A 84 3.75 9.90 -8.83
CA GLY A 84 2.78 8.90 -9.24
C GLY A 84 3.32 7.49 -9.07
N TRP A 85 2.46 6.48 -9.04
CA TRP A 85 2.84 5.07 -9.03
C TRP A 85 2.38 4.40 -10.31
N CYS A 86 3.31 3.85 -11.08
CA CYS A 86 2.97 3.21 -12.35
C CYS A 86 2.19 1.91 -12.11
N ASP A 87 0.97 1.85 -12.65
CA ASP A 87 0.08 0.70 -12.61
C ASP A 87 -0.10 0.03 -13.98
N ASP A 88 0.50 0.58 -15.05
CA ASP A 88 0.49 0.00 -16.40
C ASP A 88 1.46 -1.18 -16.55
N PRO A 89 1.00 -2.43 -16.76
CA PRO A 89 1.86 -3.59 -16.97
C PRO A 89 2.74 -3.51 -18.22
N ALA A 90 2.39 -2.66 -19.20
CA ALA A 90 3.18 -2.47 -20.41
C ALA A 90 4.38 -1.53 -20.21
N ASP A 91 4.40 -0.72 -19.14
CA ASP A 91 5.51 0.20 -18.88
C ASP A 91 6.72 -0.53 -18.24
N ARG A 92 7.92 -0.09 -18.60
CA ARG A 92 9.18 -0.56 -17.98
C ARG A 92 9.29 -0.23 -16.49
N ASN A 93 8.55 0.79 -16.05
CA ASN A 93 8.46 1.26 -14.68
C ASN A 93 7.27 0.67 -13.93
N TYR A 94 6.57 -0.34 -14.47
CA TYR A 94 5.46 -1.01 -13.81
C TYR A 94 5.75 -1.30 -12.32
N ASN A 95 4.79 -0.97 -11.45
CA ASN A 95 4.87 -1.08 -10.01
C ASN A 95 6.08 -0.35 -9.40
N ARG A 96 6.28 0.92 -9.78
CA ARG A 96 7.30 1.83 -9.23
C ARG A 96 6.77 3.25 -9.08
N LEU A 97 7.40 3.99 -8.19
CA LEU A 97 7.31 5.45 -8.14
C LEU A 97 7.86 6.06 -9.43
N ILE A 98 7.09 6.94 -10.06
CA ILE A 98 7.42 7.69 -11.26
C ILE A 98 7.07 9.18 -11.06
N ARG A 99 7.50 10.01 -12.01
CA ARG A 99 7.10 11.42 -12.07
C ARG A 99 5.97 11.61 -13.09
N LEU A 100 4.96 12.39 -12.72
CA LEU A 100 3.85 12.82 -13.55
C LEU A 100 4.16 14.18 -14.23
N PRO A 101 3.55 14.47 -15.39
CA PRO A 101 2.64 13.60 -16.15
C PRO A 101 3.38 12.43 -16.82
N SER A 102 2.73 11.29 -16.89
CA SER A 102 3.22 10.08 -17.57
C SER A 102 2.40 9.86 -18.85
N ARG A 103 3.03 9.28 -19.89
CA ARG A 103 2.32 8.84 -21.10
C ARG A 103 1.57 7.52 -20.89
N ARG A 104 1.94 6.76 -19.86
CA ARG A 104 1.30 5.51 -19.44
C ARG A 104 0.48 5.72 -18.18
N SER A 105 -0.43 4.79 -17.91
CA SER A 105 -1.25 4.81 -16.69
C SER A 105 -0.38 4.85 -15.43
N ALA A 106 -0.80 5.68 -14.49
CA ALA A 106 -0.20 5.79 -13.18
C ALA A 106 -1.17 6.40 -12.18
N GLU A 107 -1.15 5.88 -10.96
CA GLU A 107 -1.91 6.43 -9.85
C GLU A 107 -1.21 7.69 -9.29
N GLY A 108 -1.92 8.82 -9.25
CA GLY A 108 -1.42 10.05 -8.63
C GLY A 108 -1.36 9.94 -7.11
N LEU A 109 -0.19 10.22 -6.52
CA LEU A 109 0.00 10.06 -5.08
C LEU A 109 -0.40 11.30 -4.27
N LYS A 110 -0.34 12.51 -4.85
CA LYS A 110 -0.81 13.74 -4.22
C LYS A 110 -2.34 13.88 -4.32
N ARG A 111 -3.06 13.08 -3.53
CA ARG A 111 -4.53 13.06 -3.50
C ARG A 111 -5.12 14.30 -2.81
N THR A 112 -6.31 14.71 -3.23
CA THR A 112 -7.08 15.76 -2.54
C THR A 112 -7.73 15.23 -1.26
N ASP A 113 -8.16 13.97 -1.25
CA ASP A 113 -8.64 13.27 -0.04
C ASP A 113 -7.50 12.86 0.90
N HIS A 114 -7.86 12.31 2.06
CA HIS A 114 -6.92 11.94 3.14
C HIS A 114 -6.36 10.52 3.05
N LEU A 115 -6.71 9.75 2.02
CA LEU A 115 -6.32 8.34 1.94
C LEU A 115 -4.80 8.20 2.00
N TYR A 116 -4.07 9.07 1.28
CA TYR A 116 -2.62 9.03 1.16
C TYR A 116 -1.90 10.05 2.04
N ASP A 117 -2.51 10.47 3.14
CA ASP A 117 -1.80 11.25 4.15
C ASP A 117 -0.64 10.46 4.76
N LEU A 118 -0.83 9.14 4.88
CA LEU A 118 0.19 8.17 5.24
C LEU A 118 -0.01 6.87 4.45
N VAL A 119 1.03 6.42 3.75
CA VAL A 119 1.01 5.22 2.90
C VAL A 119 2.20 4.33 3.24
N LEU A 120 1.95 3.04 3.47
CA LEU A 120 2.99 2.02 3.58
C LEU A 120 3.08 1.26 2.25
N VAL A 121 4.19 1.42 1.55
CA VAL A 121 4.47 0.68 0.32
C VAL A 121 4.85 -0.74 0.68
N LEU A 122 4.03 -1.72 0.29
CA LEU A 122 4.31 -3.13 0.53
C LEU A 122 5.24 -3.67 -0.56
N GLY A 123 6.17 -4.53 -0.17
CA GLY A 123 7.05 -5.27 -1.08
C GLY A 123 6.32 -6.41 -1.80
N TYR A 124 5.14 -6.13 -2.35
CA TYR A 124 4.36 -7.05 -3.16
C TYR A 124 4.67 -6.80 -4.64
N ASN A 125 4.97 -7.87 -5.38
CA ASN A 125 5.29 -7.84 -6.80
C ASN A 125 6.40 -6.82 -7.16
N ASP A 126 7.41 -6.66 -6.30
CA ASP A 126 8.45 -5.64 -6.48
C ASP A 126 9.82 -6.21 -6.91
N ARG A 127 10.11 -7.47 -6.57
CA ARG A 127 11.37 -8.17 -6.88
C ARG A 127 11.17 -9.71 -6.99
N PRO A 128 11.18 -10.28 -8.22
CA PRO A 128 11.04 -9.59 -9.50
C PRO A 128 9.65 -8.97 -9.64
N ARG A 129 9.53 -7.92 -10.46
CA ARG A 129 8.23 -7.38 -10.91
C ARG A 129 7.71 -8.25 -12.05
N VAL A 130 6.53 -8.81 -11.89
CA VAL A 130 5.84 -9.61 -12.90
C VAL A 130 4.61 -8.85 -13.37
N LYS A 131 4.55 -8.58 -14.68
CA LYS A 131 3.45 -7.86 -15.32
C LYS A 131 2.10 -8.51 -15.01
N GLY A 132 1.09 -7.71 -14.69
CA GLY A 132 -0.27 -8.18 -14.45
C GLY A 132 -0.47 -8.93 -13.12
N LYS A 133 0.55 -9.02 -12.25
CA LYS A 133 0.42 -9.64 -10.92
C LYS A 133 -0.03 -8.68 -9.83
N GLY A 134 -0.42 -7.46 -10.20
CA GLY A 134 -0.90 -6.41 -9.29
C GLY A 134 0.19 -5.39 -8.99
N SER A 135 -0.20 -4.12 -8.94
CA SER A 135 0.64 -2.97 -8.64
C SER A 135 -0.03 -2.10 -7.58
N ALA A 136 0.66 -1.04 -7.15
CA ALA A 136 0.14 -0.07 -6.18
C ALA A 136 -0.45 -0.70 -4.90
N ILE A 137 0.12 -1.82 -4.45
CA ILE A 137 -0.35 -2.50 -3.24
C ILE A 137 0.20 -1.78 -2.01
N PHE A 138 -0.67 -1.01 -1.38
CA PHE A 138 -0.35 -0.19 -0.23
C PHE A 138 -1.21 -0.51 0.98
N VAL A 139 -0.75 -0.10 2.17
CA VAL A 139 -1.62 0.15 3.32
C VAL A 139 -1.75 1.66 3.47
N HIS A 140 -2.96 2.15 3.62
CA HIS A 140 -3.23 3.58 3.71
C HIS A 140 -4.40 3.85 4.67
N LEU A 141 -4.71 5.12 4.93
CA LEU A 141 -5.84 5.48 5.80
C LEU A 141 -7.16 5.09 5.13
N ALA A 142 -8.11 4.57 5.90
CA ALA A 142 -9.44 4.24 5.37
C ALA A 142 -10.33 5.50 5.30
N ARG A 143 -11.32 5.48 4.40
CA ARG A 143 -12.41 6.49 4.41
C ARG A 143 -13.24 6.33 5.68
N PRO A 144 -13.93 7.35 6.19
CA PRO A 144 -14.96 7.12 7.21
C PRO A 144 -16.04 6.14 6.71
N GLY A 145 -16.48 5.21 7.57
CA GLY A 145 -17.61 4.31 7.31
C GLY A 145 -17.38 3.18 6.29
N PHE A 146 -16.13 2.88 5.96
CA PHE A 146 -15.73 1.78 5.07
C PHE A 146 -16.13 0.37 5.54
#